data_AF-A0A484HFQ5-F1
#
_entry.id   AF-A0A484HFQ5-F1
#
_cell.length_a   1.000
_cell.length_b   1.000
_cell.length_c   1.000
_cell.angle_alpha   90.00
_cell.angle_beta   90.00
_cell.angle_gamma   90.00
#
_symmetry.space_group_name_H-M   'P 1'
#
loop_
_entity.id
_entity.type
_entity.pdbx_description
1 polymer ?
#
loop_
_entity_poly.entity_id
_entity_poly.type
_entity_poly.pdbx_seq_one_letter_code
_entity_poly.pdbx_strand_id
1 'polypeptide(L)'
;MENNGKRPRHIIGGVVVFAAGLFLGLNNMLYVVEFIKGALQPVFIIMGLTAAAAIFLNKENSLRWLNAVIALVFLPLGVYGVYDEYYATMDFINGFLPILLVVVGLVALAHGIKQIGKES
;
A
#
# COMPACT_ATOMS: atom_id res chain seq x y z
N MET A 1 17.74 -29.44 -25.40
CA MET A 1 17.93 -27.99 -25.66
C MET A 1 16.57 -27.35 -25.82
N GLU A 2 15.88 -27.02 -24.71
CA GLU A 2 14.51 -26.48 -24.81
C GLU A 2 14.18 -25.64 -23.58
N ASN A 3 14.65 -24.38 -23.55
CA ASN A 3 14.14 -23.40 -22.58
C ASN A 3 14.30 -21.93 -23.03
N ASN A 4 14.62 -21.66 -24.30
CA ASN A 4 14.84 -20.29 -24.79
C ASN A 4 13.54 -19.48 -24.96
N GLY A 5 12.37 -20.12 -25.05
CA GLY A 5 11.09 -19.42 -25.24
C GLY A 5 10.49 -18.81 -23.97
N LYS A 6 10.84 -19.31 -22.78
CA LYS A 6 10.24 -18.86 -21.50
C LYS A 6 10.92 -17.62 -20.91
N ARG A 7 12.22 -17.42 -21.18
CA ARG A 7 13.02 -16.32 -20.63
C ARG A 7 12.57 -14.92 -21.09
N PRO A 8 12.42 -14.63 -22.41
CA PRO A 8 12.01 -13.30 -22.86
C PRO A 8 10.55 -12.98 -22.46
N ARG A 9 9.70 -14.01 -22.28
CA ARG A 9 8.28 -13.82 -21.96
C ARG A 9 8.05 -13.23 -20.57
N HIS A 10 8.81 -13.63 -19.55
CA HIS A 10 8.67 -13.06 -18.20
C HIS A 10 9.17 -11.62 -18.12
N ILE A 11 10.24 -11.30 -18.86
CA ILE A 11 10.78 -9.94 -18.91
C ILE A 11 9.84 -9.03 -19.69
N ILE A 12 9.45 -9.40 -20.91
CA ILE A 12 8.54 -8.60 -21.74
C ILE A 12 7.18 -8.48 -21.06
N GLY A 13 6.62 -9.58 -20.55
CA GLY A 13 5.37 -9.57 -19.79
C GLY A 13 5.47 -8.70 -18.53
N GLY A 14 6.58 -8.80 -17.79
CA GLY A 14 6.86 -7.95 -16.64
C GLY A 14 6.94 -6.46 -16.98
N VAL A 15 7.63 -6.08 -18.06
CA VAL A 15 7.69 -4.68 -18.53
C VAL A 15 6.29 -4.17 -18.89
N VAL A 16 5.51 -4.95 -19.65
CA VAL A 16 4.17 -4.54 -20.09
C VAL A 16 3.24 -4.35 -18.89
N VAL A 17 3.21 -5.31 -17.97
CA VAL A 17 2.37 -5.25 -16.76
C VAL A 17 2.80 -4.09 -15.85
N PHE A 18 4.10 -3.89 -15.67
CA PHE A 18 4.65 -2.76 -14.91
C PHE A 18 4.27 -1.41 -15.53
N ALA A 19 4.47 -1.26 -16.85
CA ALA A 19 4.15 -0.03 -17.56
C ALA A 19 2.64 0.26 -17.54
N ALA A 20 1.80 -0.77 -17.69
CA ALA A 20 0.35 -0.64 -17.55
C ALA A 20 -0.05 -0.19 -16.13
N GLY A 21 0.59 -0.75 -15.10
CA GLY A 21 0.41 -0.34 -13.72
C GLY A 21 0.79 1.13 -13.49
N LEU A 22 1.94 1.57 -14.00
CA LEU A 22 2.35 2.99 -13.93
C LEU A 22 1.38 3.91 -14.67
N PHE A 23 0.98 3.54 -15.88
CA PHE A 23 0.05 4.34 -16.69
C PHE A 23 -1.31 4.49 -15.99
N LEU A 24 -1.89 3.38 -15.51
CA LEU A 24 -3.15 3.41 -14.76
C LEU A 24 -3.00 4.18 -13.45
N GLY A 25 -1.86 4.06 -12.77
CA GLY A 25 -1.58 4.79 -11.53
C GLY A 25 -1.50 6.30 -11.73
N LEU A 26 -0.92 6.74 -12.86
CA LEU A 26 -0.89 8.15 -13.24
C LEU A 26 -2.27 8.67 -13.65
N ASN A 27 -3.02 7.88 -14.44
CA ASN A 27 -4.35 8.26 -14.90
C ASN A 27 -5.37 8.31 -13.75
N ASN A 28 -5.25 7.42 -12.77
CA ASN A 28 -6.14 7.27 -11.63
C ASN A 28 -5.48 7.71 -10.31
N MET A 29 -4.57 8.69 -10.37
CA MET A 29 -3.76 9.11 -9.22
C MET A 29 -4.59 9.48 -7.99
N LEU A 30 -5.76 10.11 -8.17
CA LEU A 30 -6.67 10.44 -7.09
C LEU A 30 -7.14 9.18 -6.34
N TYR A 31 -7.65 8.18 -7.07
CA TYR A 31 -8.09 6.90 -6.52
C TYR A 31 -6.96 6.13 -5.83
N VAL A 32 -5.73 6.18 -6.35
CA VAL A 32 -4.56 5.57 -5.71
C VAL A 32 -4.27 6.22 -4.36
N VAL A 33 -4.31 7.55 -4.29
CA VAL A 33 -4.08 8.30 -3.06
C VAL A 33 -5.19 8.02 -2.04
N GLU A 34 -6.45 7.99 -2.48
CA GLU A 34 -7.60 7.69 -1.63
C GLU A 34 -7.55 6.26 -1.09
N PHE A 35 -7.18 5.29 -1.92
CA PHE A 35 -6.93 3.92 -1.47
C PHE A 35 -5.84 3.84 -0.40
N ILE A 36 -4.70 4.52 -0.59
CA ILE A 36 -3.62 4.55 0.40
C ILE A 36 -4.10 5.19 1.71
N LYS A 37 -4.84 6.30 1.63
CA LYS A 37 -5.44 6.95 2.81
C LYS A 37 -6.39 5.99 3.52
N GLY A 38 -7.28 5.33 2.80
CA GLY A 38 -8.22 4.35 3.34
C GLY A 38 -7.50 3.18 4.02
N ALA A 39 -6.41 2.68 3.44
CA ALA A 39 -5.60 1.62 4.03
C ALA A 39 -4.87 2.06 5.32
N LEU A 40 -4.47 3.33 5.42
CA LEU A 40 -3.78 3.86 6.60
C LEU A 40 -4.73 4.23 7.76
N GLN A 41 -5.98 4.56 7.47
CA GLN A 41 -6.96 4.98 8.49
C GLN A 41 -7.15 3.96 9.63
N PRO A 42 -7.35 2.65 9.38
CA PRO A 42 -7.41 1.66 10.45
C PRO A 42 -6.16 1.63 11.33
N VAL A 43 -4.98 1.82 10.72
CA VAL A 43 -3.70 1.86 11.44
C VAL A 43 -3.65 3.08 12.36
N PHE A 44 -4.11 4.25 11.87
CA PHE A 44 -4.20 5.46 12.68
C PHE A 44 -5.20 5.33 13.83
N ILE A 45 -6.36 4.71 13.59
CA ILE A 45 -7.36 4.44 14.64
C ILE A 45 -6.76 3.54 15.71
N ILE A 46 -6.12 2.43 15.33
CA ILE A 46 -5.52 1.49 16.30
C ILE A 46 -4.40 2.17 17.10
N MET A 47 -3.51 2.92 16.45
CA MET A 47 -2.44 3.65 17.15
C MET A 47 -2.99 4.73 18.09
N GLY A 48 -4.02 5.46 17.67
CA GLY A 48 -4.69 6.46 18.49
C GLY A 48 -5.39 5.84 19.70
N LEU A 49 -6.10 4.72 19.53
CA LEU A 49 -6.81 4.01 20.60
C LEU A 49 -5.83 3.38 21.60
N THR A 50 -4.74 2.77 21.13
CA THR A 50 -3.71 2.20 22.01
C THR A 50 -3.00 3.29 22.81
N ALA A 51 -2.66 4.42 22.19
CA ALA A 51 -2.10 5.57 22.89
C ALA A 51 -3.09 6.15 23.92
N ALA A 52 -4.37 6.29 23.58
CA ALA A 52 -5.41 6.74 24.50
C ALA A 52 -5.55 5.78 25.69
N ALA A 53 -5.63 4.47 25.44
CA ALA A 53 -5.71 3.45 26.49
C ALA A 53 -4.50 3.50 27.43
N ALA A 54 -3.29 3.71 26.89
CA ALA A 54 -2.07 3.83 27.68
C ALA A 54 -2.09 5.03 28.67
N ILE A 55 -2.82 6.09 28.36
CA ILE A 55 -3.01 7.26 29.25
C ILE A 55 -3.89 6.89 30.45
N PHE A 56 -4.95 6.12 30.22
CA PHE A 56 -5.92 5.74 31.26
C PHE A 56 -5.41 4.61 32.16
N LEU A 57 -4.70 3.63 31.57
CA LEU A 57 -4.25 2.43 32.28
C LEU A 57 -2.99 2.66 33.13
N ASN A 58 -2.17 3.67 32.84
CA ASN A 58 -0.86 3.82 33.47
C ASN A 58 -0.61 5.26 33.97
N LYS A 59 -1.02 5.51 35.22
CA LYS A 59 -1.10 6.87 35.81
C LYS A 59 0.26 7.53 36.04
N GLU A 60 1.33 6.75 36.25
CA GLU A 60 2.72 7.18 36.49
C GLU A 60 3.60 7.21 35.23
N ASN A 61 3.03 7.02 34.05
CA ASN A 61 3.80 6.90 32.83
C ASN A 61 4.48 8.24 32.45
N SER A 62 5.81 8.28 32.42
CA SER A 62 6.60 9.45 32.01
C SER A 62 6.33 9.88 30.55
N LEU A 63 5.80 8.97 29.74
CA LEU A 63 5.44 9.19 28.33
C LEU A 63 3.99 9.60 28.13
N ARG A 64 3.26 9.93 29.20
CA ARG A 64 1.83 10.25 29.12
C ARG A 64 1.51 11.44 28.20
N TRP A 65 2.37 12.46 28.18
CA TRP A 65 2.21 13.60 27.28
C TRP A 65 2.38 13.19 25.81
N LEU A 66 3.34 12.30 25.52
CA LEU A 66 3.59 11.78 24.18
C LEU A 66 2.41 10.94 23.70
N ASN A 67 1.89 10.06 24.55
CA ASN A 67 0.70 9.26 24.26
C ASN A 67 -0.54 10.15 24.03
N ALA A 68 -0.67 11.25 24.78
CA ALA A 68 -1.74 12.22 24.57
C ALA A 68 -1.64 12.90 23.21
N VAL A 69 -0.44 13.31 22.80
CA VAL A 69 -0.21 13.87 21.46
C VAL A 69 -0.51 12.86 20.36
N ILE A 70 -0.05 11.61 20.50
CA ILE A 70 -0.32 10.54 19.53
C ILE A 70 -1.83 10.29 19.43
N ALA A 71 -2.54 10.14 20.55
CA ALA A 71 -3.99 9.95 20.53
C ALA A 71 -4.72 11.14 19.89
N LEU A 72 -4.33 12.37 20.23
CA LEU A 72 -4.96 13.60 19.73
C LEU A 72 -4.73 13.80 18.23
N VAL A 73 -3.60 13.35 17.68
CA VAL A 73 -3.30 13.49 16.24
C VAL A 73 -3.88 12.33 15.43
N PHE A 74 -3.71 11.10 15.90
CA PHE A 74 -4.00 9.91 15.10
C PHE A 74 -5.49 9.55 15.08
N LEU A 75 -6.25 9.82 16.15
CA LEU A 75 -7.69 9.55 16.16
C LEU A 75 -8.46 10.42 15.15
N PRO A 76 -8.29 11.76 15.11
CA PRO A 76 -8.98 12.59 14.10
C PRO A 76 -8.58 12.23 12.66
N LEU A 77 -7.30 11.95 12.42
CA LEU A 77 -6.81 11.53 11.09
C LEU A 77 -7.39 10.19 10.65
N GLY A 78 -7.61 9.26 11.58
CA GLY A 78 -8.26 7.98 11.32
C GLY A 78 -9.76 8.11 11.07
N VAL A 79 -10.46 8.96 11.83
CA VAL A 79 -11.92 9.14 11.74
C VAL A 79 -12.34 9.96 10.52
N TYR A 80 -11.50 10.88 10.04
CA TYR A 80 -11.81 11.77 8.92
C TYR A 80 -12.30 11.05 7.65
N GLY A 81 -11.85 9.82 7.38
CA GLY A 81 -12.24 9.09 6.17
C GLY A 81 -13.34 8.05 6.31
N VAL A 82 -14.00 7.94 7.47
CA VAL A 82 -15.06 6.94 7.69
C VAL A 82 -16.35 7.26 6.93
N TYR A 83 -16.51 8.49 6.43
CA TYR A 83 -17.80 8.99 5.93
C TYR A 83 -18.18 8.61 4.50
N ASP A 84 -17.30 7.99 3.69
CA ASP A 84 -17.55 7.85 2.25
C ASP A 84 -17.40 6.42 1.69
N GLU A 85 -18.39 5.57 2.01
CA GLU A 85 -18.42 4.15 1.64
C GLU A 85 -18.61 3.90 0.13
N TYR A 86 -19.24 4.84 -0.61
CA TYR A 86 -19.49 4.69 -2.05
C TYR A 86 -18.20 4.84 -2.88
N TYR A 87 -17.33 5.79 -2.50
CA TYR A 87 -16.04 6.00 -3.16
C TYR A 87 -15.03 4.92 -2.78
N ALA A 88 -15.13 4.35 -1.57
CA ALA A 88 -14.22 3.30 -1.11
C ALA A 88 -14.12 2.09 -2.07
N THR A 89 -15.20 1.72 -2.76
CA THR A 89 -15.18 0.62 -3.74
C THR A 89 -14.45 1.02 -5.03
N MET A 90 -14.66 2.24 -5.52
CA MET A 90 -13.96 2.76 -6.69
C MET A 90 -12.47 3.00 -6.40
N ASP A 91 -12.15 3.48 -5.20
CA ASP A 91 -10.79 3.65 -4.70
C ASP A 91 -10.09 2.30 -4.58
N PHE A 92 -10.79 1.29 -4.07
CA PHE A 92 -10.25 -0.07 -4.02
C PHE A 92 -9.91 -0.57 -5.41
N ILE A 93 -10.85 -0.58 -6.37
CA ILE A 93 -10.57 -1.15 -7.69
C ILE A 93 -9.56 -0.30 -8.46
N ASN A 94 -9.76 1.02 -8.55
CA ASN A 94 -8.94 1.90 -9.38
C ASN A 94 -7.65 2.37 -8.70
N GLY A 95 -7.56 2.27 -7.37
CA GLY A 95 -6.37 2.58 -6.59
C GLY A 95 -5.50 1.37 -6.28
N PHE A 96 -6.08 0.22 -5.94
CA PHE A 96 -5.32 -1.01 -5.66
C PHE A 96 -4.75 -1.65 -6.93
N LEU A 97 -5.54 -1.71 -8.01
CA LEU A 97 -5.15 -2.41 -9.23
C LEU A 97 -3.85 -1.85 -9.84
N PRO A 98 -3.65 -0.52 -9.98
CA PRO A 98 -2.38 0.01 -10.45
C PRO A 98 -1.19 -0.41 -9.59
N ILE A 99 -1.32 -0.34 -8.25
CA ILE A 99 -0.26 -0.73 -7.31
C ILE A 99 0.06 -2.23 -7.50
N LEU A 100 -0.97 -3.07 -7.58
CA LEU A 100 -0.81 -4.50 -7.79
C LEU A 100 -0.07 -4.81 -9.10
N LEU A 101 -0.45 -4.16 -10.20
CA LEU A 101 0.19 -4.33 -11.50
C LEU A 101 1.66 -3.89 -11.47
N VAL A 102 1.98 -2.77 -10.81
CA VAL A 102 3.37 -2.33 -10.61
C VAL A 102 4.16 -3.40 -9.85
N VAL A 103 3.64 -3.90 -8.73
CA VAL A 103 4.33 -4.89 -7.89
C VAL A 103 4.51 -6.21 -8.63
N VAL A 104 3.47 -6.75 -9.27
CA VAL A 104 3.55 -8.01 -10.02
C VAL A 104 4.48 -7.87 -11.23
N GLY A 105 4.44 -6.74 -11.94
CA GLY A 105 5.35 -6.43 -13.03
C GLY A 105 6.81 -6.43 -12.58
N LEU A 106 7.12 -5.79 -11.45
CA LEU A 106 8.46 -5.81 -10.84
C LEU A 106 8.90 -7.23 -10.43
N VAL A 107 8.01 -8.02 -9.83
CA VAL A 107 8.31 -9.40 -9.45
C VAL A 107 8.60 -10.26 -10.68
N ALA A 108 7.80 -10.12 -11.75
CA ALA A 108 8.01 -10.84 -13.00
C ALA A 108 9.35 -10.45 -13.66
N LEU A 109 9.69 -9.16 -13.66
CA LEU A 109 10.99 -8.67 -14.13
C LEU A 109 12.15 -9.22 -13.32
N ALA A 110 12.08 -9.12 -11.99
CA ALA A 110 13.11 -9.65 -11.09
C ALA A 110 13.30 -11.15 -11.27
N HIS A 111 12.22 -11.90 -11.45
CA HIS A 111 12.27 -13.34 -11.72
C HIS A 111 12.94 -13.65 -13.07
N GLY A 112 12.55 -12.91 -14.13
CA GLY A 112 13.15 -13.04 -15.45
C GLY A 112 14.65 -12.75 -15.47
N ILE A 113 15.08 -11.68 -14.79
CA ILE A 113 16.50 -11.29 -14.68
C ILE A 113 17.29 -12.32 -13.87
N LYS A 114 16.77 -12.76 -12.72
CA LYS A 114 17.43 -13.74 -11.86
C LYS A 114 17.62 -15.08 -12.58
N GLN A 115 16.67 -15.48 -13.42
CA GLN A 115 16.78 -16.70 -14.20
C GLN A 115 17.91 -16.62 -15.24
N ILE A 116 18.08 -15.46 -15.90
CA ILE A 116 19.21 -15.23 -16.82
C ILE A 116 20.55 -15.27 -16.07
N GLY A 117 20.63 -14.62 -14.91
CA GLY A 117 21.88 -14.55 -14.13
C GLY A 117 22.34 -15.86 -13.49
N LYS A 118 21.46 -16.87 -13.36
CA LYS A 118 21.82 -18.20 -12.83
C LYS A 118 22.38 -19.16 -13.87
N GLU A 119 22.22 -18.85 -15.14
CA GLU A 119 22.65 -19.68 -16.27
C GLU A 119 23.89 -19.12 -16.98
N SER A 120 24.47 -18.04 -16.45
CA SER A 120 25.76 -17.45 -16.86
C SER A 120 26.86 -17.83 -15.88
#